data_AF-A0A814W2S1-F1
#
_entry.id   AF-A0A814W2S1-F1
#
_cell.length_a   1.000
_cell.length_b   1.000
_cell.length_c   1.000
_cell.angle_alpha   90.00
_cell.angle_beta   90.00
_cell.angle_gamma   90.00
#
_symmetry.space_group_name_H-M   'P 1'
#
loop_
_entity.id
_entity.type
_entity.pdbx_description
1 polymer ?
#
loop_
_entity_poly.entity_id
_entity_poly.type
_entity_poly.pdbx_seq_one_letter_code
_entity_poly.pdbx_strand_id
1 'polypeptide(L)'
;VIRYKSHNYRLLRANAGHFRYDSTKEYLNFEYFRVEERPRVLYIHPKYDIPVSSQWYPKGHLYPTQIAQYGLSHYSQWIKKQQHKQISHDIHKMDELISEVGSCSKSVTFNVSLSYSFVNFNLLSFSFNCSINFRFFFNGHYYKLMYFTKSTLLPLKIRQYTIIYGLNITSDRKINRNLKIDLEKALKIKINEKYILFDVQLCEQCKIKQFSIGNLTLYNEQAFFKSAEWLLTTQNDITGCWYMTIVRQFAQDYKLNPNWCSSMSQGLAASLFIRMYSLTNEKKWLNGALQAIKPFLSNSTAVKRYYDGRYLWLEEYPLDRNDSRSLYVLNGCLYSLLGLIDVHT
;
A
#
# COMPACT_ATOMS: atom_id res chain seq x y z
N VAL A 1 9.26 1.74 -44.44
CA VAL A 1 8.59 1.73 -43.11
C VAL A 1 9.17 0.58 -42.30
N ILE A 2 10.22 0.83 -41.51
CA ILE A 2 10.81 -0.22 -40.65
C ILE A 2 10.01 -0.22 -39.34
N ARG A 3 9.15 -1.23 -39.16
CA ARG A 3 8.46 -1.49 -37.90
C ARG A 3 9.44 -2.19 -36.96
N TYR A 4 9.93 -1.50 -35.92
CA TYR A 4 10.60 -2.14 -34.81
C TYR A 4 9.60 -3.04 -34.06
N LYS A 5 9.69 -4.36 -34.26
CA LYS A 5 9.06 -5.35 -33.39
C LYS A 5 10.01 -5.57 -32.21
N SER A 6 9.65 -5.10 -31.02
CA SER A 6 10.37 -5.48 -29.80
C SER A 6 10.04 -6.94 -29.45
N HIS A 7 11.06 -7.77 -29.23
CA HIS A 7 10.90 -9.15 -28.77
C HIS A 7 10.51 -9.22 -27.28
N ASN A 8 10.81 -8.17 -26.50
CA ASN A 8 10.56 -8.11 -25.06
C ASN A 8 9.67 -6.90 -24.70
N TYR A 9 8.63 -7.13 -23.91
CA TYR A 9 7.72 -6.09 -23.43
C TYR A 9 8.20 -5.40 -22.13
N ARG A 10 9.33 -5.85 -21.56
CA ARG A 10 9.94 -5.27 -20.37
C ARG A 10 11.23 -4.54 -20.73
N LEU A 11 11.32 -3.28 -20.31
CA LEU A 11 12.55 -2.49 -20.41
C LEU A 11 13.47 -2.84 -19.24
N LEU A 12 14.64 -3.41 -19.53
CA LEU A 12 15.76 -3.42 -18.59
C LEU A 12 16.25 -1.99 -18.48
N ARG A 13 16.24 -1.41 -17.28
CA ARG A 13 16.76 -0.06 -17.09
C ARG A 13 18.24 -0.14 -16.77
N ALA A 14 19.05 0.42 -17.66
CA ALA A 14 20.47 0.59 -17.43
C ALA A 14 20.66 1.54 -16.24
N ASN A 15 21.30 1.08 -15.18
CA ASN A 15 21.88 1.97 -14.19
C ASN A 15 23.06 2.66 -14.90
N ALA A 16 22.88 3.93 -15.26
CA ALA A 16 23.93 4.73 -15.84
C ALA A 16 24.94 5.09 -14.73
N GLY A 17 25.97 4.26 -14.56
CA GLY A 17 27.10 4.49 -13.66
C GLY A 17 27.15 3.58 -12.41
N HIS A 18 28.24 3.71 -11.64
CA HIS A 18 28.48 3.02 -10.36
C HIS A 18 27.48 3.48 -9.28
N PHE A 19 26.21 3.13 -9.42
CA PHE A 19 25.22 3.35 -8.36
C PHE A 19 25.39 2.25 -7.30
N ARG A 20 25.95 2.60 -6.14
CA ARG A 20 26.02 1.71 -4.98
C ARG A 20 24.66 1.73 -4.28
N TYR A 21 24.07 0.56 -4.08
CA TYR A 21 22.80 0.42 -3.35
C TYR A 21 22.96 0.97 -1.91
N ASP A 22 21.96 1.73 -1.46
CA ASP A 22 21.91 2.43 -0.17
C ASP A 22 20.55 2.18 0.49
N SER A 23 20.58 1.67 1.72
CA SER A 23 19.40 1.29 2.51
C SER A 23 18.53 2.50 2.91
N THR A 24 19.06 3.73 2.80
CA THR A 24 18.41 5.00 3.11
C THR A 24 17.87 5.74 1.88
N LYS A 25 18.02 5.15 0.69
CA LYS A 25 17.57 5.72 -0.61
C LYS A 25 16.49 4.86 -1.23
N GLU A 26 16.06 5.25 -2.43
CA GLU A 26 15.07 4.54 -3.24
C GLU A 26 15.32 3.02 -3.23
N TYR A 27 14.24 2.24 -3.08
CA TYR A 27 14.34 0.79 -3.06
C TYR A 27 14.35 0.25 -4.49
N LEU A 28 15.54 -0.03 -5.00
CA LEU A 28 15.74 -0.49 -6.38
C LEU A 28 15.07 0.48 -7.37
N ASN A 29 14.15 -0.01 -8.20
CA ASN A 29 13.37 0.74 -9.19
C ASN A 29 11.91 0.95 -8.75
N PHE A 30 11.61 0.87 -7.45
CA PHE A 30 10.24 0.92 -6.95
C PHE A 30 9.60 2.31 -7.12
N GLU A 31 10.34 3.35 -7.49
CA GLU A 31 9.73 4.65 -7.80
C GLU A 31 8.76 4.60 -9.00
N TYR A 32 8.94 3.61 -9.88
CA TYR A 32 8.08 3.39 -11.05
C TYR A 32 6.89 2.47 -10.76
N PHE A 33 6.84 1.86 -9.57
CA PHE A 33 5.76 0.95 -9.25
C PHE A 33 4.52 1.75 -8.84
N ARG A 34 3.37 1.34 -9.39
CA ARG A 34 2.03 1.76 -8.98
C ARG A 34 1.34 0.50 -8.47
N VAL A 35 1.58 0.18 -7.20
CA VAL A 35 1.18 -1.11 -6.62
C VAL A 35 -0.35 -1.19 -6.54
N GLU A 36 -0.97 -0.10 -6.11
CA GLU A 36 -2.40 0.11 -5.99
C GLU A 36 -3.14 -0.05 -7.32
N GLU A 37 -2.52 0.25 -8.46
CA GLU A 37 -3.13 0.08 -9.79
C GLU A 37 -3.21 -1.38 -10.25
N ARG A 38 -2.45 -2.29 -9.62
CA ARG A 38 -2.38 -3.69 -10.05
C ARG A 38 -3.77 -4.36 -9.98
N PRO A 39 -4.13 -5.23 -10.95
CA PRO A 39 -5.44 -5.91 -10.95
C PRO A 39 -5.70 -6.75 -9.70
N ARG A 40 -4.64 -7.29 -9.09
CA ARG A 40 -4.70 -8.09 -7.86
C ARG A 40 -4.87 -7.27 -6.57
N VAL A 41 -4.84 -5.93 -6.64
CA VAL A 41 -5.24 -5.07 -5.52
C VAL A 41 -6.73 -4.82 -5.67
N LEU A 42 -7.51 -5.33 -4.71
CA LEU A 42 -8.96 -5.25 -4.69
C LEU A 42 -9.45 -3.84 -4.33
N TYR A 43 -8.87 -3.24 -3.29
CA TYR A 43 -9.08 -1.84 -2.88
C TYR A 43 -8.01 -1.44 -1.84
N ILE A 44 -7.95 -0.15 -1.49
CA ILE A 44 -7.16 0.33 -0.35
C ILE A 44 -8.03 0.29 0.91
N HIS A 45 -7.60 -0.46 1.92
CA HIS A 45 -8.36 -0.73 3.14
C HIS A 45 -8.78 0.58 3.83
N PRO A 46 -10.08 0.84 4.06
CA PRO A 46 -10.54 2.12 4.61
C PRO A 46 -9.99 2.43 6.01
N LYS A 47 -9.80 1.40 6.85
CA LYS A 47 -9.25 1.53 8.21
C LYS A 47 -7.72 1.70 8.27
N TYR A 48 -7.00 1.03 7.37
CA TYR A 48 -5.55 0.86 7.50
C TYR A 48 -4.78 1.63 6.42
N ASP A 49 -5.44 2.13 5.37
CA ASP A 49 -4.84 2.84 4.23
C ASP A 49 -3.72 2.05 3.52
N ILE A 50 -3.88 0.73 3.45
CA ILE A 50 -2.98 -0.23 2.80
C ILE A 50 -3.76 -1.12 1.80
N PRO A 51 -3.11 -1.72 0.80
CA PRO A 51 -3.80 -2.53 -0.20
C PRO A 51 -4.37 -3.85 0.37
N VAL A 52 -5.57 -4.20 -0.07
CA VAL A 52 -6.17 -5.53 0.10
C VAL A 52 -5.96 -6.32 -1.18
N SER A 53 -5.37 -7.50 -1.06
CA SER A 53 -5.03 -8.36 -2.19
C SER A 53 -6.16 -9.35 -2.49
N SER A 54 -6.54 -9.50 -3.76
CA SER A 54 -7.39 -10.60 -4.23
C SER A 54 -6.59 -11.81 -4.72
N GLN A 55 -5.26 -11.74 -4.64
CA GLN A 55 -4.37 -12.79 -5.15
C GLN A 55 -4.61 -14.11 -4.40
N TRP A 56 -4.95 -15.18 -5.13
CA TRP A 56 -5.27 -16.51 -4.58
C TRP A 56 -6.50 -16.59 -3.67
N TYR A 57 -7.07 -15.46 -3.26
CA TYR A 57 -8.29 -15.39 -2.47
C TYR A 57 -9.17 -14.22 -2.93
N PRO A 58 -10.16 -14.46 -3.82
CA PRO A 58 -10.95 -13.40 -4.47
C PRO A 58 -11.72 -12.49 -3.50
N LYS A 59 -12.06 -12.98 -2.30
CA LYS A 59 -12.74 -12.20 -1.25
C LYS A 59 -11.86 -11.12 -0.61
N GLY A 60 -10.54 -11.15 -0.86
CA GLY A 60 -9.61 -10.18 -0.31
C GLY A 60 -8.92 -10.67 0.96
N HIS A 61 -7.62 -10.39 1.08
CA HIS A 61 -6.82 -10.60 2.28
C HIS A 61 -5.67 -9.59 2.34
N LEU A 62 -5.16 -9.33 3.54
CA LEU A 62 -3.99 -8.46 3.72
C LEU A 62 -2.74 -9.28 3.46
N TYR A 63 -2.00 -8.91 2.41
CA TYR A 63 -0.83 -9.66 1.95
C TYR A 63 0.45 -8.86 2.26
N PRO A 64 1.29 -9.30 3.22
CA PRO A 64 2.46 -8.55 3.68
C PRO A 64 3.43 -8.17 2.56
N THR A 65 3.69 -9.05 1.59
CA THR A 65 4.52 -8.74 0.42
C THR A 65 3.96 -7.53 -0.36
N GLN A 66 2.65 -7.51 -0.61
CA GLN A 66 2.00 -6.43 -1.37
C GLN A 66 1.99 -5.12 -0.58
N ILE A 67 1.76 -5.18 0.73
CA ILE A 67 1.77 -4.02 1.63
C ILE A 67 3.17 -3.43 1.72
N ALA A 68 4.21 -4.26 1.89
CA ALA A 68 5.60 -3.80 1.88
C ALA A 68 6.00 -3.20 0.52
N GLN A 69 5.57 -3.81 -0.60
CA GLN A 69 5.79 -3.24 -1.93
C GLN A 69 5.13 -1.87 -2.09
N TYR A 70 3.90 -1.72 -1.60
CA TYR A 70 3.17 -0.46 -1.63
C TYR A 70 3.95 0.61 -0.85
N GLY A 71 4.31 0.34 0.41
CA GLY A 71 5.11 1.25 1.22
C GLY A 71 6.46 1.64 0.59
N LEU A 72 7.26 0.66 0.14
CA LEU A 72 8.56 0.90 -0.49
C LEU A 72 8.45 1.69 -1.80
N SER A 73 7.37 1.48 -2.57
CA SER A 73 7.12 2.24 -3.81
C SER A 73 6.79 3.69 -3.53
N HIS A 74 5.96 3.97 -2.52
CA HIS A 74 5.64 5.34 -2.13
C HIS A 74 6.84 6.04 -1.49
N TYR A 75 7.62 5.36 -0.65
CA TYR A 75 8.89 5.87 -0.13
C TYR A 75 9.84 6.29 -1.25
N SER A 76 10.05 5.41 -2.23
CA SER A 76 10.98 5.68 -3.35
C SER A 76 10.50 6.86 -4.20
N GLN A 77 9.19 6.98 -4.44
CA GLN A 77 8.61 8.15 -5.11
C GLN A 77 8.74 9.44 -4.30
N TRP A 78 8.61 9.35 -2.98
CA TRP A 78 8.71 10.48 -2.06
C TRP A 78 10.14 11.03 -1.97
N ILE A 79 11.11 10.16 -1.68
CA ILE A 79 12.52 10.55 -1.51
C ILE A 79 13.11 11.12 -2.80
N LYS A 80 12.79 10.51 -3.94
CA LYS A 80 13.23 11.03 -5.26
C LYS A 80 12.74 12.46 -5.51
N LYS A 81 11.51 12.78 -5.12
CA LYS A 81 10.96 14.14 -5.25
C LYS A 81 11.64 15.14 -4.31
N GLN A 82 11.96 14.72 -3.07
CA GLN A 82 12.71 15.59 -2.15
C GLN A 82 14.10 15.93 -2.69
N GLN A 83 14.80 14.97 -3.32
CA GLN A 83 16.11 15.21 -3.92
C GLN A 83 16.08 16.24 -5.05
N HIS A 84 14.99 16.31 -5.83
CA HIS A 84 14.86 17.25 -6.94
C HIS A 84 14.24 18.61 -6.60
N LYS A 85 13.99 18.92 -5.30
CA LYS A 85 13.32 20.16 -4.84
C LYS A 85 12.11 20.57 -5.69
N GLN A 86 11.35 19.60 -6.21
CA GLN A 86 10.14 19.92 -6.94
C GLN A 86 9.07 20.36 -5.94
N ILE A 87 8.62 21.61 -6.08
CA ILE A 87 7.57 22.21 -5.26
C ILE A 87 6.34 21.30 -5.31
N SER A 88 5.94 20.76 -4.15
CA SER A 88 4.64 20.11 -4.01
C SER A 88 3.58 21.18 -4.22
N HIS A 89 2.86 21.09 -5.34
CA HIS A 89 1.71 21.94 -5.56
C HIS A 89 0.57 21.34 -4.73
N ASP A 90 0.47 21.78 -3.47
CA ASP A 90 -0.80 21.72 -2.76
C ASP A 90 -1.78 22.52 -3.60
N ILE A 91 -2.66 21.84 -4.34
CA ILE A 91 -3.56 22.55 -5.25
C ILE A 91 -4.56 23.35 -4.42
N HIS A 92 -5.01 22.80 -3.28
CA HIS A 92 -5.89 23.50 -2.34
C HIS A 92 -5.66 23.05 -0.89
N LYS A 93 -5.61 24.01 0.04
CA LYS A 93 -5.66 23.80 1.50
C LYS A 93 -6.83 24.57 2.09
N MET A 94 -7.50 23.96 3.06
CA MET A 94 -8.51 24.61 3.89
C MET A 94 -8.26 24.23 5.35
N ASP A 95 -8.26 25.23 6.24
CA ASP A 95 -7.89 25.02 7.64
C ASP A 95 -8.97 24.28 8.42
N GLU A 96 -10.25 24.56 8.15
CA GLU A 96 -11.38 23.94 8.84
C GLU A 96 -12.63 23.85 7.95
N LEU A 97 -13.31 22.69 8.01
CA LEU A 97 -14.62 22.47 7.41
C LEU A 97 -15.55 21.84 8.45
N ILE A 98 -16.73 22.44 8.64
CA ILE A 98 -17.71 22.04 9.67
C ILE A 98 -19.08 21.84 9.01
N SER A 99 -19.81 20.81 9.45
CA SER A 99 -21.25 20.65 9.19
C SER A 99 -22.01 20.31 10.46
N GLU A 100 -23.26 20.78 10.55
CA GLU A 100 -24.14 20.59 11.70
C GLU A 100 -25.01 19.32 11.55
N VAL A 101 -25.51 18.83 12.69
CA VAL A 101 -26.37 17.63 12.78
C VAL A 101 -27.57 17.73 11.83
N GLY A 102 -27.86 16.67 11.07
CA GLY A 102 -29.02 16.62 10.16
C GLY A 102 -28.91 17.54 8.94
N SER A 103 -27.78 18.22 8.74
CA SER A 103 -27.52 19.09 7.60
C SER A 103 -26.44 18.50 6.69
N CYS A 104 -26.52 18.80 5.39
CA CYS A 104 -25.35 18.74 4.52
C CYS A 104 -24.85 20.17 4.30
N SER A 105 -23.59 20.45 4.62
CA SER A 105 -23.00 21.77 4.39
C SER A 105 -22.95 22.10 2.89
N LYS A 106 -22.88 23.41 2.56
CA LYS A 106 -22.68 23.89 1.19
C LYS A 106 -21.48 23.18 0.56
N SER A 107 -21.68 22.64 -0.63
CA SER A 107 -20.65 21.91 -1.37
C SER A 107 -19.55 22.86 -1.84
N VAL A 108 -18.30 22.55 -1.53
CA VAL A 108 -17.15 23.25 -2.12
C VAL A 108 -16.76 22.52 -3.41
N THR A 109 -16.85 23.22 -4.54
CA THR A 109 -16.51 22.64 -5.84
C THR A 109 -15.03 22.85 -6.13
N PHE A 110 -14.33 21.78 -6.47
CA PHE A 110 -12.93 21.82 -6.89
C PHE A 110 -12.81 21.32 -8.34
N ASN A 111 -12.03 22.02 -9.14
CA ASN A 111 -11.63 21.55 -10.46
C ASN A 111 -10.16 21.10 -10.38
N VAL A 112 -9.95 19.78 -10.28
CA VAL A 112 -8.62 19.21 -10.03
C VAL A 112 -8.28 18.23 -11.14
N SER A 113 -7.06 18.32 -11.66
CA SER A 113 -6.53 17.31 -12.58
C SER A 113 -6.47 15.94 -11.88
N LEU A 114 -6.82 14.87 -12.60
CA LEU A 114 -6.82 13.51 -12.06
C LEU A 114 -5.43 13.06 -11.58
N SER A 115 -4.38 13.63 -12.15
CA SER A 115 -3.00 13.45 -11.68
C SER A 115 -2.77 13.96 -10.26
N TYR A 116 -3.76 14.61 -9.64
CA TYR A 116 -3.74 15.20 -8.31
C TYR A 116 -4.97 14.81 -7.48
N SER A 117 -5.63 13.68 -7.78
CA SER A 117 -6.78 13.17 -7.03
C SER A 117 -6.46 12.64 -5.63
N PHE A 118 -5.32 13.07 -5.06
CA PHE A 118 -4.88 12.73 -3.72
C PHE A 118 -5.53 13.66 -2.73
N VAL A 119 -6.18 13.10 -1.72
CA VAL A 119 -6.89 13.85 -0.71
C VAL A 119 -6.39 13.43 0.65
N ASN A 120 -5.98 14.43 1.43
CA ASN A 120 -5.42 14.29 2.76
C ASN A 120 -6.21 15.19 3.71
N PHE A 121 -6.80 14.64 4.77
CA PHE A 121 -7.54 15.43 5.76
C PHE A 121 -7.50 14.81 7.14
N ASN A 122 -7.61 15.63 8.19
CA ASN A 122 -7.70 15.15 9.56
C ASN A 122 -9.16 15.16 10.00
N LEU A 123 -9.72 13.97 10.22
CA LEU A 123 -11.07 13.85 10.79
C LEU A 123 -10.98 13.77 12.31
N LEU A 124 -11.74 14.63 12.99
CA LEU A 124 -11.80 14.66 14.45
C LEU A 124 -12.94 13.79 14.98
N SER A 125 -12.64 13.01 16.01
CA SER A 125 -13.45 11.92 16.58
C SER A 125 -14.72 12.31 17.33
N PHE A 126 -15.10 13.58 17.33
CA PHE A 126 -16.33 14.03 17.99
C PHE A 126 -17.61 13.79 17.16
N SER A 127 -17.51 13.11 16.02
CA SER A 127 -18.54 13.03 14.99
C SER A 127 -18.99 11.60 14.69
N PHE A 128 -19.90 11.06 15.52
CA PHE A 128 -20.35 9.66 15.42
C PHE A 128 -21.08 9.30 14.12
N ASN A 129 -21.66 10.29 13.43
CA ASN A 129 -22.21 10.17 12.09
C ASN A 129 -21.61 11.32 11.27
N CYS A 130 -20.61 11.04 10.45
CA CYS A 130 -20.08 12.01 9.51
C CYS A 130 -19.86 11.32 8.17
N SER A 131 -20.27 11.98 7.09
CA SER A 131 -19.95 11.55 5.74
C SER A 131 -19.29 12.65 4.94
N ILE A 132 -18.23 12.28 4.22
CA ILE A 132 -17.53 13.12 3.28
C ILE A 132 -17.84 12.57 1.90
N ASN A 133 -18.56 13.36 1.12
CA ASN A 133 -19.05 12.97 -0.19
C ASN A 133 -18.25 13.69 -1.27
N PHE A 134 -17.73 12.92 -2.22
CA PHE A 134 -17.09 13.40 -3.43
C PHE A 134 -17.98 13.02 -4.61
N ARG A 135 -18.47 14.00 -5.38
CA ARG A 135 -19.26 13.72 -6.58
C ARG A 135 -18.40 13.91 -7.81
N PHE A 136 -18.27 12.89 -8.65
CA PHE A 136 -17.48 12.91 -9.88
C PHE A 136 -18.40 12.92 -11.08
N PHE A 137 -18.07 13.66 -12.12
CA PHE A 137 -18.74 13.56 -13.41
C PHE A 137 -17.78 13.03 -14.47
N PHE A 138 -18.10 11.87 -15.05
CA PHE A 138 -17.37 11.31 -16.20
C PHE A 138 -18.27 10.34 -16.97
N ASN A 139 -18.00 10.16 -18.27
CA ASN A 139 -18.82 9.34 -19.18
C ASN A 139 -20.33 9.68 -19.13
N GLY A 140 -20.70 10.95 -18.96
CA GLY A 140 -22.09 11.40 -18.92
C GLY A 140 -22.86 11.04 -17.64
N HIS A 141 -22.20 10.50 -16.61
CA HIS A 141 -22.83 10.10 -15.36
C HIS A 141 -22.18 10.76 -14.15
N TYR A 142 -23.00 11.04 -13.13
CA TYR A 142 -22.53 11.46 -11.81
C TYR A 142 -22.31 10.25 -10.91
N TYR A 143 -21.11 10.11 -10.36
CA TYR A 143 -20.74 9.10 -9.39
C TYR A 143 -20.50 9.74 -8.02
N LYS A 144 -20.99 9.12 -6.96
CA LYS A 144 -20.79 9.59 -5.58
C LYS A 144 -19.88 8.62 -4.84
N LEU A 145 -18.70 9.07 -4.40
CA LEU A 145 -17.83 8.38 -3.47
C LEU A 145 -18.03 8.97 -2.08
N MET A 146 -18.53 8.17 -1.15
CA MET A 146 -18.86 8.57 0.21
C MET A 146 -17.91 7.87 1.18
N TYR A 147 -17.15 8.65 1.93
CA TYR A 147 -16.43 8.15 3.09
C TYR A 147 -17.27 8.38 4.33
N PHE A 148 -17.62 7.31 5.05
CA PHE A 148 -18.49 7.36 6.22
C PHE A 148 -17.73 6.96 7.47
N THR A 149 -17.93 7.64 8.60
CA THR A 149 -17.17 7.38 9.83
C THR A 149 -17.43 6.01 10.44
N LYS A 150 -18.68 5.53 10.38
CA LYS A 150 -19.03 4.22 10.92
C LYS A 150 -18.46 3.08 10.06
N SER A 151 -18.25 1.94 10.72
CA SER A 151 -17.88 0.71 10.04
C SER A 151 -18.98 0.31 9.05
N THR A 152 -18.60 0.16 7.79
CA THR A 152 -19.34 -0.69 6.84
C THR A 152 -18.41 -1.86 6.52
N LEU A 153 -18.95 -3.07 6.45
CA LEU A 153 -18.16 -4.31 6.37
C LEU A 153 -17.25 -4.37 5.13
N LEU A 154 -17.54 -3.61 4.08
CA LEU A 154 -16.82 -3.56 2.80
C LEU A 154 -17.04 -2.19 2.14
N PRO A 155 -16.28 -1.81 1.10
CA PRO A 155 -16.79 -0.80 0.17
C PRO A 155 -18.12 -1.32 -0.40
N LEU A 156 -19.22 -0.73 0.03
CA LEU A 156 -20.56 -1.14 -0.40
C LEU A 156 -20.94 -0.30 -1.62
N LYS A 157 -21.11 -0.97 -2.77
CA LYS A 157 -21.85 -0.39 -3.89
C LYS A 157 -23.33 -0.51 -3.55
N ILE A 158 -23.92 0.56 -3.03
CA ILE A 158 -25.33 0.55 -2.60
C ILE A 158 -26.26 0.80 -3.81
N ARG A 159 -25.78 1.48 -4.87
CA ARG A 159 -26.51 1.75 -6.13
C ARG A 159 -25.56 1.81 -7.33
N GLN A 160 -26.09 1.92 -8.56
CA GLN A 160 -25.28 1.94 -9.80
C GLN A 160 -24.16 2.99 -9.79
N TYR A 161 -24.38 4.12 -9.08
CA TYR A 161 -23.47 5.28 -9.06
C TYR A 161 -23.01 5.74 -7.66
N THR A 162 -23.40 5.06 -6.57
CA THR A 162 -22.98 5.45 -5.21
C THR A 162 -22.10 4.37 -4.59
N ILE A 163 -20.91 4.78 -4.15
CA ILE A 163 -19.87 3.95 -3.57
C ILE A 163 -19.62 4.44 -2.15
N ILE A 164 -19.65 3.54 -1.17
CA ILE A 164 -19.48 3.89 0.24
C ILE A 164 -18.27 3.17 0.82
N TYR A 165 -17.34 3.91 1.40
CA TYR A 165 -16.20 3.42 2.17
C TYR A 165 -16.41 3.74 3.66
N GLY A 166 -16.62 2.73 4.50
CA GLY A 166 -16.68 2.90 5.95
C GLY A 166 -15.28 3.00 6.54
N LEU A 167 -14.89 4.18 7.02
CA LEU A 167 -13.56 4.48 7.53
C LEU A 167 -13.28 3.83 8.90
N ASN A 168 -14.33 3.42 9.63
CA ASN A 168 -14.25 2.80 10.95
C ASN A 168 -13.41 3.63 11.93
N ILE A 169 -13.82 4.89 12.14
CA ILE A 169 -13.08 5.88 12.92
C ILE A 169 -13.57 5.84 14.37
N THR A 170 -12.65 5.56 15.29
CA THR A 170 -12.90 5.50 16.74
C THR A 170 -12.14 6.59 17.51
N SER A 171 -11.21 7.29 16.86
CA SER A 171 -10.35 8.34 17.40
C SER A 171 -9.93 9.30 16.28
N ASP A 172 -9.36 10.45 16.63
CA ASP A 172 -8.84 11.41 15.65
C ASP A 172 -7.92 10.69 14.67
N ARG A 173 -8.15 10.88 13.38
CA ARG A 173 -7.43 10.14 12.34
C ARG A 173 -7.16 11.01 11.13
N LYS A 174 -5.89 11.00 10.71
CA LYS A 174 -5.48 11.48 9.39
C LYS A 174 -5.88 10.47 8.33
N ILE A 175 -6.64 10.92 7.36
CA ILE A 175 -7.15 10.13 6.24
C ILE A 175 -6.36 10.50 5.00
N ASN A 176 -5.84 9.49 4.31
CA ASN A 176 -4.99 9.63 3.12
C ASN A 176 -5.54 8.76 1.98
N ARG A 177 -6.29 9.36 1.04
CA ARG A 177 -7.00 8.63 -0.03
C ARG A 177 -6.59 9.11 -1.42
N ASN A 178 -6.61 8.18 -2.36
CA ASN A 178 -6.54 8.49 -3.78
C ASN A 178 -7.91 8.23 -4.39
N LEU A 179 -8.65 9.32 -4.64
CA LEU A 179 -10.04 9.26 -5.09
C LEU A 179 -10.20 8.49 -6.39
N LYS A 180 -9.26 8.66 -7.34
CA LYS A 180 -9.25 7.95 -8.62
C LYS A 180 -9.14 6.44 -8.39
N ILE A 181 -8.17 6.02 -7.58
CA ILE A 181 -7.95 4.60 -7.29
C ILE A 181 -9.17 4.00 -6.59
N ASP A 182 -9.71 4.67 -5.57
CA ASP A 182 -10.89 4.17 -4.87
C ASP A 182 -12.11 4.01 -5.81
N LEU A 183 -12.32 4.98 -6.68
CA LEU A 183 -13.37 4.93 -7.69
C LEU A 183 -13.15 3.83 -8.73
N GLU A 184 -11.95 3.72 -9.30
CA GLU A 184 -11.57 2.68 -10.28
C GLU A 184 -11.71 1.27 -9.69
N LYS A 185 -11.31 1.09 -8.43
CA LYS A 185 -11.40 -0.20 -7.72
C LYS A 185 -12.84 -0.58 -7.41
N ALA A 186 -13.64 0.36 -6.91
CA ALA A 186 -15.05 0.11 -6.61
C ALA A 186 -15.88 -0.18 -7.86
N LEU A 187 -15.60 0.51 -8.97
CA LEU A 187 -16.33 0.33 -10.23
C LEU A 187 -15.74 -0.76 -11.14
N LYS A 188 -14.51 -1.21 -10.88
CA LYS A 188 -13.74 -2.13 -11.72
C LYS A 188 -13.56 -1.59 -13.15
N ILE A 189 -13.37 -0.29 -13.29
CA ILE A 189 -13.09 0.39 -14.57
C ILE A 189 -11.79 1.19 -14.45
N LYS A 190 -11.14 1.47 -15.58
CA LYS A 190 -10.09 2.48 -15.65
C LYS A 190 -10.69 3.81 -16.11
N ILE A 191 -10.32 4.88 -15.42
CA ILE A 191 -10.71 6.24 -15.76
C ILE A 191 -9.54 6.87 -16.52
N ASN A 192 -9.76 7.12 -17.80
CA ASN A 192 -8.78 7.72 -18.71
C ASN A 192 -8.94 9.24 -18.84
N GLU A 193 -9.89 9.84 -18.12
CA GLU A 193 -10.12 11.27 -18.14
C GLU A 193 -8.88 12.06 -17.69
N LYS A 194 -8.71 13.27 -18.21
CA LYS A 194 -7.58 14.14 -17.83
C LYS A 194 -7.92 14.99 -16.58
N TYR A 195 -9.20 15.34 -16.42
CA TYR A 195 -9.72 16.17 -15.33
C TYR A 195 -11.00 15.55 -14.81
N ILE A 196 -11.29 15.72 -13.52
CA ILE A 196 -12.63 15.48 -13.00
C ILE A 196 -13.06 16.69 -12.18
N LEU A 197 -14.25 17.20 -12.48
CA LEU A 197 -14.99 18.08 -11.58
C LEU A 197 -15.51 17.26 -10.41
N PHE A 198 -15.12 17.63 -9.20
CA PHE A 198 -15.79 17.11 -8.03
C PHE A 198 -16.11 18.16 -6.99
N ASP A 199 -17.27 17.99 -6.37
CA ASP A 199 -17.65 18.74 -5.19
C ASP A 199 -17.47 17.89 -3.93
N VAL A 200 -16.99 18.56 -2.88
CA VAL A 200 -16.89 18.00 -1.54
C VAL A 200 -18.10 18.48 -0.76
N GLN A 201 -18.90 17.52 -0.28
CA GLN A 201 -20.06 17.78 0.57
C GLN A 201 -19.89 17.02 1.88
N LEU A 202 -19.90 17.75 2.99
CA LEU A 202 -20.00 17.16 4.32
C LEU A 202 -21.46 17.01 4.69
N CYS A 203 -21.83 15.87 5.24
CA CYS A 203 -23.16 15.68 5.80
C CYS A 203 -23.05 15.10 7.20
N GLU A 204 -24.09 15.41 8.00
CA GLU A 204 -24.18 15.11 9.42
C GLU A 204 -23.23 15.98 10.25
N GLN A 205 -23.01 15.62 11.51
CA GLN A 205 -22.07 16.34 12.38
C GLN A 205 -20.65 16.02 11.95
N CYS A 206 -20.03 16.78 11.03
CA CYS A 206 -18.63 16.58 10.62
C CYS A 206 -17.76 17.73 11.09
N LYS A 207 -16.58 17.41 11.61
CA LYS A 207 -15.51 18.39 11.85
C LYS A 207 -14.20 17.90 11.26
N ILE A 208 -13.74 18.57 10.20
CA ILE A 208 -12.48 18.28 9.52
C ILE A 208 -11.51 19.42 9.77
N LYS A 209 -10.30 19.08 10.22
CA LYS A 209 -9.16 20.00 10.27
C LYS A 209 -8.21 19.71 9.11
N GLN A 210 -7.54 20.76 8.62
CA GLN A 210 -6.41 20.64 7.68
C GLN A 210 -6.74 19.76 6.48
N PHE A 211 -7.75 20.18 5.72
CA PHE A 211 -8.13 19.51 4.49
C PHE A 211 -7.21 19.95 3.35
N SER A 212 -6.65 19.00 2.61
CA SER A 212 -5.74 19.25 1.50
C SER A 212 -6.02 18.33 0.31
N ILE A 213 -5.91 18.90 -0.90
CA ILE A 213 -6.07 18.18 -2.16
C ILE A 213 -4.82 18.40 -3.02
N GLY A 214 -4.36 17.33 -3.67
CA GLY A 214 -3.30 17.35 -4.66
C GLY A 214 -1.89 17.12 -4.12
N ASN A 215 -1.73 16.96 -2.81
CA ASN A 215 -0.43 16.73 -2.20
C ASN A 215 0.04 15.27 -2.36
N LEU A 216 0.67 14.97 -3.50
CA LEU A 216 1.26 13.65 -3.77
C LEU A 216 2.43 13.33 -2.82
N THR A 217 3.22 14.33 -2.41
CA THR A 217 4.33 14.13 -1.46
C THR A 217 3.81 13.60 -0.13
N LEU A 218 2.80 14.28 0.42
CA LEU A 218 2.12 13.87 1.65
C LEU A 218 1.42 12.51 1.48
N TYR A 219 0.76 12.27 0.35
CA TYR A 219 0.14 10.99 0.07
C TYR A 219 1.13 9.83 0.13
N ASN A 220 2.29 10.00 -0.52
CA ASN A 220 3.34 8.99 -0.56
C ASN A 220 3.95 8.75 0.83
N GLU A 221 4.28 9.82 1.55
CA GLU A 221 4.78 9.72 2.93
C GLU A 221 3.82 8.94 3.83
N GLN A 222 2.53 9.31 3.83
CA GLN A 222 1.53 8.66 4.66
C GLN A 222 1.28 7.20 4.25
N ALA A 223 1.30 6.89 2.95
CA ALA A 223 1.19 5.51 2.46
C ALA A 223 2.37 4.64 2.92
N PHE A 224 3.58 5.19 2.93
CA PHE A 224 4.77 4.54 3.47
C PHE A 224 4.64 4.28 4.97
N PHE A 225 4.27 5.30 5.76
CA PHE A 225 4.09 5.15 7.22
C PHE A 225 3.00 4.16 7.59
N LYS A 226 1.84 4.21 6.94
CA LYS A 226 0.73 3.28 7.21
C LYS A 226 1.08 1.83 6.89
N SER A 227 1.88 1.61 5.85
CA SER A 227 2.41 0.28 5.52
C SER A 227 3.35 -0.23 6.62
N ALA A 228 4.24 0.62 7.13
CA ALA A 228 5.15 0.28 8.21
C ALA A 228 4.42 -0.03 9.51
N GLU A 229 3.50 0.85 9.93
CA GLU A 229 2.71 0.69 11.15
C GLU A 229 1.93 -0.62 11.13
N TRP A 230 1.28 -0.95 10.01
CA TRP A 230 0.54 -2.20 9.90
C TRP A 230 1.45 -3.42 9.99
N LEU A 231 2.60 -3.40 9.29
CA LEU A 231 3.55 -4.51 9.35
C LEU A 231 4.09 -4.69 10.78
N LEU A 232 4.45 -3.60 11.47
CA LEU A 232 4.99 -3.68 12.84
C LEU A 232 3.95 -4.24 13.80
N THR A 233 2.69 -3.79 13.71
CA THR A 233 1.61 -4.22 14.61
C THR A 233 1.09 -5.64 14.37
N THR A 234 1.40 -6.23 13.22
CA THR A 234 0.96 -7.59 12.83
C THR A 234 2.09 -8.60 12.74
N GLN A 235 3.31 -8.19 13.06
CA GLN A 235 4.48 -9.06 13.12
C GLN A 235 4.33 -10.05 14.28
N ASN A 236 4.68 -11.32 14.07
CA ASN A 236 4.70 -12.27 15.17
C ASN A 236 5.89 -11.99 16.12
N ASP A 237 5.62 -11.75 17.39
CA ASP A 237 6.64 -11.38 18.38
C ASP A 237 7.66 -12.50 18.67
N ILE A 238 7.29 -13.76 18.45
CA ILE A 238 8.15 -14.92 18.69
C ILE A 238 9.01 -15.21 17.46
N THR A 239 8.36 -15.43 16.32
CA THR A 239 9.02 -15.93 15.10
C THR A 239 9.47 -14.81 14.17
N GLY A 240 8.85 -13.64 14.27
CA GLY A 240 9.03 -12.51 13.36
C GLY A 240 8.30 -12.63 12.03
N CYS A 241 7.62 -13.75 11.79
CA CYS A 241 6.89 -14.01 10.55
C CYS A 241 5.59 -13.22 10.46
N TRP A 242 5.24 -12.80 9.25
CA TRP A 242 3.86 -12.50 8.89
C TRP A 242 3.22 -13.73 8.25
N TYR A 243 2.41 -14.44 9.03
CA TYR A 243 1.77 -15.67 8.59
C TYR A 243 0.60 -15.42 7.65
N MET A 244 0.61 -16.12 6.52
CA MET A 244 -0.47 -16.08 5.55
C MET A 244 -1.61 -16.99 5.98
N THR A 245 -2.81 -16.45 6.10
CA THR A 245 -4.02 -17.20 6.55
C THR A 245 -4.76 -17.89 5.41
N ILE A 246 -4.22 -17.84 4.19
CA ILE A 246 -4.84 -18.42 2.99
C ILE A 246 -4.02 -19.59 2.43
N VAL A 247 -4.71 -20.49 1.74
CA VAL A 247 -4.08 -21.56 0.97
C VAL A 247 -3.37 -20.98 -0.25
N ARG A 248 -2.18 -21.46 -0.56
CA ARG A 248 -1.51 -21.22 -1.84
C ARG A 248 -1.28 -22.54 -2.57
N GLN A 249 -2.01 -22.73 -3.66
CA GLN A 249 -1.85 -23.87 -4.57
C GLN A 249 -0.95 -23.48 -5.74
N PHE A 250 0.01 -24.34 -6.07
CA PHE A 250 0.78 -24.32 -7.32
C PHE A 250 0.37 -25.51 -8.21
N ALA A 251 0.86 -25.54 -9.45
CA ALA A 251 0.71 -26.72 -10.31
C ALA A 251 1.54 -27.89 -9.71
N GLN A 252 1.06 -29.14 -9.89
CA GLN A 252 1.73 -30.39 -9.44
C GLN A 252 1.89 -30.54 -7.90
N ASP A 253 0.80 -30.81 -7.18
CA ASP A 253 0.76 -31.23 -5.75
C ASP A 253 1.42 -30.32 -4.70
N TYR A 254 2.03 -29.22 -5.09
CA TYR A 254 2.60 -28.23 -4.19
C TYR A 254 1.49 -27.33 -3.61
N LYS A 255 1.21 -27.54 -2.33
CA LYS A 255 0.19 -26.79 -1.59
C LYS A 255 0.77 -26.26 -0.29
N LEU A 256 0.64 -24.95 -0.10
CA LEU A 256 0.83 -24.32 1.20
C LEU A 256 -0.52 -24.19 1.88
N ASN A 257 -0.68 -24.91 2.99
CA ASN A 257 -1.79 -24.70 3.91
C ASN A 257 -1.58 -23.40 4.68
N PRO A 258 -2.65 -22.77 5.23
CA PRO A 258 -2.54 -21.56 6.02
C PRO A 258 -1.48 -21.65 7.12
N ASN A 259 -0.97 -20.49 7.55
CA ASN A 259 0.14 -20.30 8.48
C ASN A 259 1.53 -20.53 7.87
N TRP A 260 1.71 -20.24 6.58
CA TRP A 260 3.02 -20.20 5.94
C TRP A 260 3.62 -18.80 5.99
N CYS A 261 4.96 -18.72 6.05
CA CYS A 261 5.74 -17.47 6.15
C CYS A 261 6.58 -17.29 4.88
N SER A 262 6.59 -16.11 4.27
CA SER A 262 7.30 -15.90 3.00
C SER A 262 8.62 -15.18 3.21
N SER A 263 9.74 -15.71 2.71
CA SER A 263 11.03 -15.01 2.81
C SER A 263 11.00 -13.64 2.14
N MET A 264 10.25 -13.48 1.05
CA MET A 264 10.14 -12.23 0.31
C MET A 264 9.39 -11.18 1.14
N SER A 265 8.29 -11.58 1.81
CA SER A 265 7.60 -10.70 2.77
C SER A 265 8.55 -10.21 3.85
N GLN A 266 9.33 -11.13 4.44
CA GLN A 266 10.28 -10.81 5.50
C GLN A 266 11.33 -9.79 5.04
N GLY A 267 11.94 -10.02 3.87
CA GLY A 267 12.98 -9.14 3.33
C GLY A 267 12.47 -7.74 3.00
N LEU A 268 11.33 -7.65 2.31
CA LEU A 268 10.72 -6.35 1.97
C LEU A 268 10.31 -5.56 3.21
N ALA A 269 9.75 -6.24 4.23
CA ALA A 269 9.37 -5.58 5.47
C ALA A 269 10.60 -5.09 6.25
N ALA A 270 11.68 -5.88 6.31
CA ALA A 270 12.95 -5.45 6.91
C ALA A 270 13.51 -4.19 6.21
N SER A 271 13.58 -4.19 4.88
CA SER A 271 13.98 -3.03 4.07
C SER A 271 13.12 -1.78 4.31
N LEU A 272 11.82 -1.98 4.51
CA LEU A 272 10.86 -0.92 4.80
C LEU A 272 11.09 -0.33 6.21
N PHE A 273 11.35 -1.19 7.20
CA PHE A 273 11.64 -0.76 8.57
C PHE A 273 12.97 -0.04 8.72
N ILE A 274 14.02 -0.45 8.00
CA ILE A 274 15.30 0.27 8.01
C ILE A 274 15.13 1.70 7.47
N ARG A 275 14.32 1.88 6.42
CA ARG A 275 13.96 3.21 5.89
C ARG A 275 13.13 4.04 6.88
N MET A 276 12.25 3.40 7.65
CA MET A 276 11.55 4.09 8.74
C MET A 276 12.52 4.52 9.85
N TYR A 277 13.43 3.63 10.23
CA TYR A 277 14.44 3.92 11.24
C TYR A 277 15.35 5.06 10.81
N SER A 278 15.84 5.07 9.57
CA SER A 278 16.70 6.14 9.05
C SER A 278 16.02 7.52 9.05
N LEU A 279 14.69 7.57 8.88
CA LEU A 279 13.93 8.81 8.86
C LEU A 279 13.54 9.31 10.27
N THR A 280 13.19 8.39 11.16
CA THR A 280 12.57 8.72 12.45
C THR A 280 13.52 8.59 13.63
N ASN A 281 14.60 7.84 13.48
CA ASN A 281 15.51 7.40 14.54
C ASN A 281 14.82 6.64 15.69
N GLU A 282 13.60 6.13 15.48
CA GLU A 282 12.85 5.39 16.50
C GLU A 282 13.24 3.90 16.52
N LYS A 283 13.80 3.43 17.63
CA LYS A 283 14.30 2.05 17.81
C LYS A 283 13.25 0.95 17.54
N LYS A 284 11.96 1.24 17.66
CA LYS A 284 10.89 0.27 17.36
C LYS A 284 10.98 -0.27 15.93
N TRP A 285 11.41 0.57 14.98
CA TRP A 285 11.57 0.17 13.59
C TRP A 285 12.79 -0.72 13.40
N LEU A 286 13.94 -0.37 14.00
CA LEU A 286 15.13 -1.21 13.99
C LEU A 286 14.85 -2.58 14.61
N ASN A 287 14.16 -2.61 15.76
CA ASN A 287 13.76 -3.85 16.41
C ASN A 287 12.82 -4.68 15.53
N GLY A 288 11.85 -4.06 14.86
CA GLY A 288 10.97 -4.72 13.90
C GLY A 288 11.75 -5.32 12.71
N ALA A 289 12.78 -4.63 12.22
CA ALA A 289 13.68 -5.12 11.18
C ALA A 289 14.50 -6.34 11.63
N LEU A 290 15.11 -6.28 12.81
CA LEU A 290 15.85 -7.40 13.41
C LEU A 290 14.92 -8.61 13.64
N GLN A 291 13.70 -8.35 14.11
CA GLN A 291 12.66 -9.36 14.28
C GLN A 291 12.28 -9.98 12.92
N ALA A 292 12.17 -9.17 11.86
CA ALA A 292 11.75 -9.63 10.53
C ALA A 292 12.74 -10.61 9.90
N ILE A 293 14.03 -10.49 10.19
CA ILE A 293 15.07 -11.39 9.66
C ILE A 293 15.31 -12.64 10.50
N LYS A 294 14.72 -12.76 11.70
CA LYS A 294 14.82 -13.96 12.55
C LYS A 294 14.53 -15.27 11.81
N PRO A 295 13.50 -15.36 10.93
CA PRO A 295 13.24 -16.58 10.18
C PRO A 295 14.38 -17.04 9.26
N PHE A 296 15.27 -16.14 8.85
CA PHE A 296 16.42 -16.46 8.00
C PHE A 296 17.58 -17.09 8.78
N LEU A 297 17.68 -16.77 10.06
CA LEU A 297 18.77 -17.18 10.93
C LEU A 297 18.47 -18.52 11.60
N SER A 298 17.21 -18.75 11.96
CA SER A 298 16.80 -19.97 12.66
C SER A 298 16.70 -21.19 11.75
N ASN A 299 17.19 -22.34 12.23
CA ASN A 299 17.04 -23.65 11.58
C ASN A 299 15.67 -24.30 11.85
N SER A 300 14.84 -23.71 12.72
CA SER A 300 13.50 -24.22 13.02
C SER A 300 12.44 -23.75 12.02
N THR A 301 12.77 -22.83 11.12
CA THR A 301 11.80 -22.28 10.16
C THR A 301 11.77 -23.05 8.85
N ALA A 302 10.61 -23.05 8.20
CA ALA A 302 10.47 -23.58 6.85
C ALA A 302 11.12 -22.65 5.78
N VAL A 303 11.37 -21.39 6.13
CA VAL A 303 11.90 -20.33 5.24
C VAL A 303 13.34 -20.60 4.83
N LYS A 304 14.14 -21.19 5.73
CA LYS A 304 15.54 -21.51 5.49
C LYS A 304 15.66 -22.91 4.89
N ARG A 305 16.26 -23.01 3.70
CA ARG A 305 16.54 -24.26 2.98
C ARG A 305 17.98 -24.25 2.45
N TYR A 306 18.42 -25.41 1.97
CA TYR A 306 19.71 -25.55 1.30
C TYR A 306 19.48 -26.20 -0.07
N TYR A 307 19.96 -25.55 -1.13
CA TYR A 307 20.05 -26.14 -2.45
C TYR A 307 21.30 -27.02 -2.51
N ASP A 308 21.16 -28.23 -3.02
CA ASP A 308 22.24 -29.23 -3.10
C ASP A 308 22.93 -29.50 -1.74
N GLY A 309 22.18 -29.40 -0.64
CA GLY A 309 22.68 -29.57 0.72
C GLY A 309 23.71 -28.52 1.20
N ARG A 310 24.08 -27.54 0.35
CA ARG A 310 25.22 -26.64 0.60
C ARG A 310 24.86 -25.16 0.50
N TYR A 311 24.04 -24.79 -0.48
CA TYR A 311 23.81 -23.37 -0.79
C TYR A 311 22.57 -22.87 -0.07
N LEU A 312 22.75 -21.92 0.85
CA LEU A 312 21.64 -21.30 1.57
C LEU A 312 20.61 -20.75 0.58
N TRP A 313 19.35 -21.11 0.80
CA TRP A 313 18.22 -20.58 0.06
C TRP A 313 17.13 -20.09 1.01
N LEU A 314 16.60 -18.90 0.74
CA LEU A 314 15.49 -18.31 1.48
C LEU A 314 14.22 -18.43 0.64
N GLU A 315 13.30 -19.28 1.08
CA GLU A 315 12.11 -19.67 0.32
C GLU A 315 11.00 -18.62 0.37
N GLU A 316 10.60 -18.11 -0.81
CA GLU A 316 9.42 -17.25 -0.94
C GLU A 316 8.15 -18.00 -0.49
N TYR A 317 8.12 -19.29 -0.78
CA TYR A 317 6.99 -20.20 -0.62
C TYR A 317 7.47 -21.48 0.05
N PRO A 318 7.79 -21.44 1.34
CA PRO A 318 8.36 -22.60 2.01
C PRO A 318 7.29 -23.67 2.18
N LEU A 319 7.48 -24.80 1.50
CA LEU A 319 6.73 -26.02 1.79
C LEU A 319 6.96 -26.44 3.24
N ASP A 320 6.08 -27.31 3.76
CA ASP A 320 6.22 -27.85 5.11
C ASP A 320 7.65 -28.35 5.35
N ARG A 321 8.15 -28.24 6.58
CA ARG A 321 9.49 -28.70 6.94
C ARG A 321 9.68 -30.20 6.70
N ASN A 322 8.60 -30.98 6.78
CA ASN A 322 8.63 -32.41 6.49
C ASN A 322 8.59 -32.71 4.98
N ASP A 323 8.36 -31.70 4.14
CA ASP A 323 8.47 -31.81 2.69
C ASP A 323 9.92 -31.52 2.28
N SER A 324 10.59 -32.54 1.72
CA SER A 324 11.97 -32.42 1.25
C SER A 324 12.11 -31.61 -0.04
N ARG A 325 11.00 -31.27 -0.68
CA ARG A 325 10.98 -30.48 -1.91
C ARG A 325 11.10 -28.99 -1.58
N SER A 326 11.54 -28.23 -2.57
CA SER A 326 11.74 -26.79 -2.49
C SER A 326 11.37 -26.15 -3.83
N LEU A 327 10.81 -24.95 -3.78
CA LEU A 327 10.37 -24.24 -5.00
C LEU A 327 11.46 -23.34 -5.57
N TYR A 328 12.47 -22.98 -4.78
CA TYR A 328 13.65 -22.22 -5.20
C TYR A 328 13.30 -20.97 -6.05
N VAL A 329 12.30 -20.21 -5.61
CA VAL A 329 11.85 -19.01 -6.34
C VAL A 329 12.89 -17.90 -6.20
N LEU A 330 13.58 -17.60 -7.31
CA LEU A 330 14.75 -16.73 -7.35
C LEU A 330 14.46 -15.29 -6.89
N ASN A 331 13.42 -14.66 -7.42
CA ASN A 331 13.12 -13.26 -7.09
C ASN A 331 12.86 -13.07 -5.59
N GLY A 332 12.14 -13.99 -4.96
CA GLY A 332 11.84 -13.90 -3.54
C GLY A 332 13.10 -14.04 -2.70
N CYS A 333 13.99 -14.98 -3.03
CA CYS A 333 15.29 -15.13 -2.38
C CYS A 333 16.12 -13.84 -2.49
N LEU A 334 16.20 -13.22 -3.68
CA LEU A 334 16.93 -11.96 -3.87
C LEU A 334 16.36 -10.80 -3.03
N TYR A 335 15.03 -10.67 -2.93
CA TYR A 335 14.42 -9.66 -2.05
C TYR A 335 14.70 -9.94 -0.56
N SER A 336 14.77 -11.21 -0.16
CA SER A 336 15.17 -11.59 1.20
C SER A 336 16.60 -11.17 1.53
N LEU A 337 17.52 -11.41 0.59
CA LEU A 337 18.93 -11.01 0.73
C LEU A 337 19.08 -9.49 0.81
N LEU A 338 18.32 -8.73 0.02
CA LEU A 338 18.31 -7.26 0.14
C LEU A 338 17.84 -6.79 1.51
N GLY A 339 16.84 -7.45 2.09
CA GLY A 339 16.41 -7.18 3.47
C GLY A 339 17.51 -7.45 4.50
N LEU A 340 18.29 -8.54 4.33
CA LEU A 340 19.45 -8.83 5.17
C LEU A 340 20.55 -7.77 5.03
N ILE A 341 20.83 -7.34 3.80
CA ILE A 341 21.81 -6.28 3.51
C ILE A 341 21.37 -4.98 4.20
N ASP A 342 20.11 -4.57 4.03
CA ASP A 342 19.59 -3.35 4.66
C ASP A 342 19.71 -3.36 6.18
N VAL A 343 19.49 -4.52 6.82
CA VAL A 343 19.60 -4.64 8.29
C VAL A 343 21.06 -4.66 8.76
N HIS A 344 21.98 -5.13 7.91
CA HIS A 344 23.39 -5.20 8.24
C HIS A 344 24.11 -3.85 8.12
N THR A 345 23.72 -3.03 7.14
CA THR A 345 24.24 -1.67 6.90
C THR A 345 23.66 -0.66 7.87
#